data_AF-A0A3C2EH14-F1
#
_entry.id   AF-A0A3C2EH14-F1
#
_cell.length_a   1.000
_cell.length_b   1.000
_cell.length_c   1.000
_cell.angle_alpha   90.00
_cell.angle_beta   90.00
_cell.angle_gamma   90.00
#
_symmetry.space_group_name_H-M   'P 1'
#
loop_
_entity.id
_entity.type
_entity.pdbx_description
1 polymer ?
#
loop_
_entity_poly.entity_id
_entity_poly.type
_entity_poly.pdbx_seq_one_letter_code
_entity_poly.pdbx_strand_id
1 'polypeptide(L)'
;AGNHNLRSSIDGTLQKMVIHILENFGSMYAANSVNNISALVLDNSNGQIVSYVGNVDHDPFQSNKHVDMISSIRSPGSTMKPLLYGVCFDEGLITSQSLIEDTPMFLNGFSPQNIDKNFRGIVTAADALNNSLNIPAVLLLKEYGIQPFIEKLRMSGFEHTNRSNAHYGLSLILGSNEVTSLELGRAYMNIARKAMEMESIDISYEKESISKPFKDIPLSVGSAYLVLNLLKEVKRPEERDGWEFFESRHFLAWKTGTSYGNRDAWAIGVTRQNTIVVWVGNASGEGRNGLTGLRMAAPVLFAISDVLPQTDWFEEPAAQLKPIEVCSVSGFRKGDHCPESRFILAPKNVRRVPVCDYHQVVMLDAEGKYRISSNCYDPALGRDSSFFVLSPRVNHYYRIASGNDHSLPPFHPDCENLSQQVNILYPHMHSRILLPREINDRLKPLICKAVTTMNQDTLYWFLNSTFLKTTTKDHTIVVDSLMPGFHQLTVSSVHGMSGHVSFEVIVE
;
A
#
# COMPACT_ATOMS: atom_id res chain seq x y z
N ALA A 1 -42.48 -35.62 10.43
CA ALA A 1 -41.09 -35.19 10.17
C ALA A 1 -41.02 -34.76 8.71
N GLY A 2 -40.78 -33.48 8.44
CA GLY A 2 -40.72 -32.98 7.07
C GLY A 2 -39.49 -33.56 6.36
N ASN A 3 -39.68 -34.16 5.18
CA ASN A 3 -38.61 -34.55 4.28
C ASN A 3 -38.00 -33.28 3.66
N HIS A 4 -37.13 -32.59 4.40
CA HIS A 4 -36.33 -31.51 3.86
C HIS A 4 -35.11 -32.13 3.16
N ASN A 5 -35.24 -32.41 1.87
CA ASN A 5 -34.10 -32.75 1.03
C ASN A 5 -33.28 -31.48 0.78
N LEU A 6 -32.24 -31.25 1.58
CA LEU A 6 -31.29 -30.17 1.36
C LEU A 6 -30.30 -30.58 0.25
N ARG A 7 -30.23 -29.78 -0.82
CA ARG A 7 -29.29 -29.97 -1.93
C ARG A 7 -28.18 -28.94 -1.82
N SER A 8 -26.98 -29.38 -1.48
CA SER A 8 -25.80 -28.52 -1.47
C SER A 8 -25.35 -28.15 -2.88
N SER A 9 -24.67 -27.02 -3.01
CA SER A 9 -24.03 -26.57 -4.26
C SER A 9 -22.68 -27.24 -4.55
N ILE A 10 -22.19 -28.10 -3.65
CA ILE A 10 -20.89 -28.76 -3.78
C ILE A 10 -20.87 -29.62 -5.04
N ASP A 11 -19.88 -29.40 -5.89
CA ASP A 11 -19.56 -30.29 -7.00
C ASP A 11 -18.73 -31.46 -6.46
N GLY A 12 -19.32 -32.65 -6.44
CA GLY A 12 -18.68 -33.84 -5.86
C GLY A 12 -17.43 -34.31 -6.59
N THR A 13 -17.24 -33.97 -7.87
CA THR A 13 -16.04 -34.29 -8.64
C THR A 13 -14.92 -33.33 -8.26
N LEU A 14 -15.22 -32.03 -8.30
CA LEU A 14 -14.26 -30.99 -7.91
C LEU A 14 -13.84 -31.15 -6.46
N GLN A 15 -14.78 -31.40 -5.55
CA GLN A 15 -14.51 -31.61 -4.13
C GLN A 15 -13.47 -32.72 -3.90
N LYS A 16 -13.58 -33.85 -4.61
CA LYS A 16 -12.62 -34.96 -4.51
C LYS A 16 -11.24 -34.58 -5.06
N MET A 17 -11.19 -33.86 -6.17
CA MET A 17 -9.93 -33.37 -6.74
C MET A 17 -9.24 -32.40 -5.78
N VAL A 18 -9.98 -31.44 -5.20
CA VAL A 18 -9.46 -30.48 -4.23
C VAL A 18 -8.96 -31.19 -2.98
N ILE A 19 -9.72 -32.15 -2.41
CA ILE A 19 -9.24 -32.97 -1.27
C ILE A 19 -7.90 -33.65 -1.61
N HIS A 20 -7.80 -34.28 -2.77
CA HIS A 20 -6.57 -34.97 -3.18
C HIS A 20 -5.37 -34.02 -3.35
N ILE A 21 -5.60 -32.82 -3.92
CA ILE A 21 -4.57 -31.77 -4.01
C ILE A 21 -4.10 -31.38 -2.61
N LEU A 22 -5.03 -31.12 -1.68
CA LEU A 22 -4.70 -30.71 -0.31
C LEU A 22 -3.97 -31.81 0.46
N GLU A 23 -4.37 -33.08 0.31
CA GLU A 23 -3.68 -34.22 0.93
C GLU A 23 -2.23 -34.35 0.44
N ASN A 24 -1.99 -34.17 -0.86
CA ASN A 24 -0.65 -34.25 -1.44
C ASN A 24 0.24 -33.11 -0.92
N PHE A 25 -0.23 -31.86 -0.99
CA PHE A 25 0.53 -30.70 -0.49
C PHE A 25 0.73 -30.74 1.03
N GLY A 26 -0.34 -31.02 1.78
CA GLY A 26 -0.28 -31.10 3.23
C GLY A 26 0.68 -32.19 3.73
N SER A 27 0.76 -33.33 3.04
CA SER A 27 1.74 -34.38 3.36
C SER A 27 3.19 -33.90 3.17
N MET A 28 3.45 -33.10 2.14
CA MET A 28 4.77 -32.49 1.92
C MET A 28 5.08 -31.42 2.98
N TYR A 29 4.10 -30.60 3.35
CA TYR A 29 4.28 -29.50 4.30
C TYR A 29 4.42 -29.99 5.75
N ALA A 30 3.82 -31.14 6.09
CA ALA A 30 3.96 -31.78 7.40
C ALA A 30 5.42 -32.11 7.76
N ALA A 31 6.30 -32.30 6.75
CA ALA A 31 7.74 -32.48 6.97
C ALA A 31 8.41 -31.26 7.65
N ASN A 32 7.81 -30.08 7.52
CA ASN A 32 8.22 -28.84 8.20
C ASN A 32 7.29 -28.47 9.37
N SER A 33 6.52 -29.45 9.87
CA SER A 33 5.57 -29.28 10.98
C SER A 33 4.52 -28.19 10.72
N VAL A 34 4.09 -28.09 9.44
CA VAL A 34 2.93 -27.32 8.99
C VAL A 34 1.86 -28.35 8.68
N ASN A 35 0.90 -28.50 9.59
CA ASN A 35 0.07 -29.71 9.63
C ASN A 35 -1.36 -29.50 9.14
N ASN A 36 -1.80 -28.25 8.91
CA ASN A 36 -3.18 -27.97 8.52
C ASN A 36 -3.25 -27.17 7.22
N ILE A 37 -4.20 -27.54 6.36
CA ILE A 37 -4.49 -26.88 5.10
C ILE A 37 -5.99 -26.88 4.82
N SER A 38 -6.52 -25.79 4.28
CA SER A 38 -7.93 -25.67 3.90
C SER A 38 -8.08 -24.93 2.58
N ALA A 39 -9.19 -25.19 1.90
CA ALA A 39 -9.51 -24.54 0.64
C ALA A 39 -11.02 -24.35 0.46
N LEU A 40 -11.39 -23.21 -0.10
CA LEU A 40 -12.75 -22.83 -0.45
C LEU A 40 -12.77 -22.42 -1.92
N VAL A 41 -13.74 -22.92 -2.69
CA VAL A 41 -13.97 -22.50 -4.08
C VAL A 41 -15.41 -22.00 -4.22
N LEU A 42 -15.56 -20.78 -4.71
CA LEU A 42 -16.83 -20.12 -4.97
C LEU A 42 -17.07 -19.98 -6.47
N ASP A 43 -18.33 -20.02 -6.89
CA ASP A 43 -18.79 -19.59 -8.21
C ASP A 43 -19.18 -18.10 -8.15
N ASN A 44 -18.47 -17.28 -8.92
CA ASN A 44 -18.64 -15.83 -8.91
C ASN A 44 -19.99 -15.39 -9.49
N SER A 45 -20.64 -16.20 -10.32
CA SER A 45 -21.89 -15.83 -11.00
C SER A 45 -23.10 -15.89 -10.07
N ASN A 46 -23.10 -16.82 -9.13
CA ASN A 46 -24.25 -17.15 -8.29
C ASN A 46 -23.93 -17.22 -6.79
N GLY A 47 -22.67 -17.06 -6.39
CA GLY A 47 -22.23 -17.03 -4.99
C GLY A 47 -22.17 -18.40 -4.32
N GLN A 48 -22.32 -19.48 -5.08
CA GLN A 48 -22.37 -20.82 -4.53
C GLN A 48 -20.99 -21.33 -4.12
N ILE A 49 -20.94 -22.07 -3.01
CA ILE A 49 -19.76 -22.85 -2.64
C ILE A 49 -19.74 -24.14 -3.47
N VAL A 50 -18.79 -24.25 -4.38
CA VAL A 50 -18.65 -25.42 -5.25
C VAL A 50 -17.65 -26.44 -4.71
N SER A 51 -16.75 -26.03 -3.82
CA SER A 51 -15.89 -26.92 -3.02
C SER A 51 -15.59 -26.31 -1.65
N TYR A 52 -15.67 -27.12 -0.60
CA TYR A 52 -15.43 -26.73 0.79
C TYR A 52 -14.57 -27.78 1.49
N VAL A 53 -13.30 -27.49 1.74
CA VAL A 53 -12.40 -28.34 2.54
C VAL A 53 -12.00 -27.58 3.79
N GLY A 54 -12.71 -27.85 4.89
CA GLY A 54 -12.58 -27.13 6.16
C GLY A 54 -11.19 -27.25 6.81
N ASN A 55 -10.60 -28.45 6.77
CA ASN A 55 -9.26 -28.73 7.29
C ASN A 55 -8.82 -30.13 6.84
N VAL A 56 -7.64 -30.22 6.22
CA VAL A 56 -6.89 -31.48 6.10
C VAL A 56 -5.74 -31.41 7.08
N ASP A 57 -5.74 -32.36 8.02
CA ASP A 57 -4.81 -32.39 9.15
C ASP A 57 -3.83 -33.56 9.01
N HIS A 58 -2.55 -33.24 9.08
CA HIS A 58 -1.44 -34.17 8.91
C HIS A 58 -0.66 -34.40 10.21
N ASP A 59 -1.13 -33.90 11.35
CA ASP A 59 -0.51 -34.18 12.66
C ASP A 59 -0.96 -35.55 13.21
N PRO A 60 -0.06 -36.55 13.33
CA PRO A 60 -0.43 -37.86 13.86
C PRO A 60 -0.55 -37.90 15.38
N PHE A 61 -0.08 -36.88 16.11
CA PHE A 61 0.01 -36.89 17.58
C PHE A 61 -0.91 -35.87 18.25
N GLN A 62 -1.03 -34.65 17.70
CA GLN A 62 -1.84 -33.55 18.23
C GLN A 62 -2.82 -33.04 17.16
N SER A 63 -3.71 -33.93 16.72
CA SER A 63 -4.65 -33.63 15.64
C SER A 63 -5.62 -32.50 16.01
N ASN A 64 -5.67 -31.49 15.13
CA ASN A 64 -6.62 -30.39 15.17
C ASN A 64 -7.67 -30.49 14.04
N LYS A 65 -7.88 -31.68 13.46
CA LYS A 65 -8.78 -31.95 12.33
C LYS A 65 -10.22 -31.46 12.49
N HIS A 66 -10.68 -31.26 13.72
CA HIS A 66 -12.03 -30.79 14.04
C HIS A 66 -12.16 -29.26 13.96
N VAL A 67 -11.05 -28.53 13.87
CA VAL A 67 -11.05 -27.07 13.71
C VAL A 67 -11.31 -26.76 12.24
N ASP A 68 -12.49 -26.23 11.93
CA ASP A 68 -12.81 -25.74 10.59
C ASP A 68 -12.09 -24.41 10.33
N MET A 69 -11.08 -24.45 9.49
CA MET A 69 -10.24 -23.32 9.16
C MET A 69 -10.89 -22.36 8.15
N ILE A 70 -12.00 -22.75 7.51
CA ILE A 70 -12.75 -21.86 6.64
C ILE A 70 -13.57 -20.85 7.45
N SER A 71 -14.16 -21.29 8.58
CA SER A 71 -14.91 -20.44 9.51
C SER A 71 -14.08 -19.88 10.67
N SER A 72 -12.84 -20.34 10.85
CA SER A 72 -11.96 -19.83 11.91
C SER A 72 -11.43 -18.43 11.56
N ILE A 73 -11.41 -17.54 12.55
CA ILE A 73 -10.79 -16.22 12.41
C ILE A 73 -9.26 -16.34 12.50
N ARG A 74 -8.56 -15.71 11.55
CA ARG A 74 -7.10 -15.70 11.45
C ARG A 74 -6.62 -14.36 10.89
N SER A 75 -5.35 -14.04 11.10
CA SER A 75 -4.76 -12.85 10.51
C SER A 75 -4.73 -12.97 8.98
N PRO A 76 -5.33 -12.02 8.23
CA PRO A 76 -5.32 -12.05 6.76
C PRO A 76 -3.94 -11.76 6.15
N GLY A 77 -3.00 -11.24 6.94
CA GLY A 77 -1.76 -10.67 6.40
C GLY A 77 -2.03 -9.60 5.34
N SER A 78 -1.35 -9.70 4.20
CA SER A 78 -1.41 -8.72 3.10
C SER A 78 -2.58 -8.91 2.12
N THR A 79 -3.56 -9.77 2.39
CA THR A 79 -4.67 -10.04 1.46
C THR A 79 -5.65 -8.88 1.33
N MET A 80 -5.61 -7.89 2.22
CA MET A 80 -6.48 -6.70 2.14
C MET A 80 -5.91 -5.55 1.30
N LYS A 81 -4.63 -5.63 0.89
CA LYS A 81 -3.98 -4.59 0.07
C LYS A 81 -4.75 -4.26 -1.21
N PRO A 82 -5.24 -5.24 -2.00
CA PRO A 82 -6.00 -4.93 -3.22
C PRO A 82 -7.21 -4.01 -2.98
N LEU A 83 -7.91 -4.18 -1.86
CA LEU A 83 -9.04 -3.31 -1.52
C LEU A 83 -8.57 -1.89 -1.22
N LEU A 84 -7.49 -1.70 -0.45
CA LEU A 84 -6.93 -0.37 -0.19
C LEU A 84 -6.52 0.34 -1.48
N TYR A 85 -5.76 -0.35 -2.33
CA TYR A 85 -5.31 0.24 -3.60
C TYR A 85 -6.51 0.57 -4.50
N GLY A 86 -7.50 -0.32 -4.58
CA GLY A 86 -8.73 -0.09 -5.33
C GLY A 86 -9.50 1.15 -4.86
N VAL A 87 -9.72 1.31 -3.55
CA VAL A 87 -10.43 2.51 -3.03
C VAL A 87 -9.62 3.78 -3.30
N CYS A 88 -8.29 3.72 -3.22
CA CYS A 88 -7.43 4.86 -3.52
C CYS A 88 -7.42 5.23 -5.02
N PHE A 89 -7.50 4.25 -5.93
CA PHE A 89 -7.67 4.50 -7.37
C PHE A 89 -9.03 5.12 -7.67
N ASP A 90 -10.09 4.65 -7.01
CA ASP A 90 -11.45 5.15 -7.20
C ASP A 90 -11.63 6.59 -6.74
N GLU A 91 -11.12 6.90 -5.55
CA GLU A 91 -11.22 8.24 -4.97
C GLU A 91 -10.22 9.20 -5.60
N GLY A 92 -9.23 8.68 -6.33
CA GLY A 92 -8.20 9.44 -7.05
C GLY A 92 -7.06 9.88 -6.17
N LEU A 93 -6.82 9.24 -5.03
CA LEU A 93 -5.68 9.55 -4.18
C LEU A 93 -4.36 9.26 -4.91
N ILE A 94 -4.33 8.18 -5.69
CA ILE A 94 -3.21 7.74 -6.53
C ILE A 94 -3.74 7.14 -7.84
N THR A 95 -2.87 7.01 -8.83
CA THR A 95 -3.08 6.17 -10.02
C THR A 95 -2.31 4.86 -9.87
N SER A 96 -2.55 3.88 -10.77
CA SER A 96 -1.74 2.66 -10.81
C SER A 96 -0.25 2.93 -11.07
N GLN A 97 0.09 4.09 -11.65
CA GLN A 97 1.47 4.48 -11.95
C GLN A 97 2.06 5.49 -10.97
N SER A 98 1.25 6.03 -10.04
CA SER A 98 1.73 6.99 -9.04
C SER A 98 2.87 6.40 -8.22
N LEU A 99 3.93 7.19 -8.03
CA LEU A 99 5.03 6.81 -7.16
C LEU A 99 4.62 6.85 -5.69
N ILE A 100 5.10 5.86 -4.94
CA ILE A 100 4.97 5.75 -3.49
C ILE A 100 6.37 5.48 -2.93
N GLU A 101 6.70 6.11 -1.80
CA GLU A 101 8.00 5.90 -1.15
C GLU A 101 8.12 4.47 -0.59
N ASP A 102 9.32 3.91 -0.71
CA ASP A 102 9.73 2.65 -0.11
C ASP A 102 11.07 2.85 0.62
N THR A 103 11.01 3.54 1.75
CA THR A 103 12.16 3.93 2.57
C THR A 103 11.93 3.60 4.05
N PRO A 104 12.99 3.48 4.86
CA PRO A 104 12.83 3.26 6.29
C PRO A 104 12.04 4.39 6.93
N MET A 105 11.11 4.01 7.80
CA MET A 105 10.31 4.94 8.56
C MET A 105 9.99 4.41 9.95
N PHE A 106 9.69 5.35 10.85
CA PHE A 106 9.29 5.09 12.21
C PHE A 106 8.05 5.93 12.52
N LEU A 107 6.94 5.25 12.79
CA LEU A 107 5.63 5.85 13.02
C LEU A 107 5.13 5.42 14.40
N ASN A 108 5.21 6.29 15.41
CA ASN A 108 4.66 6.05 16.74
C ASN A 108 5.07 4.70 17.38
N GLY A 109 6.36 4.33 17.29
CA GLY A 109 6.83 3.04 17.83
C GLY A 109 6.78 1.87 16.82
N PHE A 110 6.18 2.06 15.65
CA PHE A 110 6.04 1.05 14.61
C PHE A 110 6.99 1.31 13.45
N SER A 111 7.80 0.31 13.10
CA SER A 111 8.73 0.35 11.98
C SER A 111 8.38 -0.79 11.00
N PRO A 112 7.55 -0.51 9.97
CA PRO A 112 7.21 -1.53 8.99
C PRO A 112 8.46 -1.93 8.19
N GLN A 113 8.56 -3.22 7.85
CA GLN A 113 9.62 -3.75 7.00
C GLN A 113 9.02 -4.55 5.86
N ASN A 114 9.62 -4.46 4.68
CA ASN A 114 9.34 -5.38 3.58
C ASN A 114 9.82 -6.78 3.95
N ILE A 115 9.23 -7.81 3.32
CA ILE A 115 9.57 -9.21 3.60
C ILE A 115 11.04 -9.51 3.24
N ASP A 116 11.51 -8.93 2.13
CA ASP A 116 12.90 -9.00 1.65
C ASP A 116 13.87 -8.12 2.46
N LYS A 117 13.35 -7.26 3.34
CA LYS A 117 14.09 -6.25 4.13
C LYS A 117 14.86 -5.23 3.29
N ASN A 118 14.54 -5.10 2.01
CA ASN A 118 15.13 -4.13 1.10
C ASN A 118 14.27 -2.86 1.00
N PHE A 119 14.91 -1.77 0.60
CA PHE A 119 14.27 -0.47 0.36
C PHE A 119 14.58 0.00 -1.05
N ARG A 120 13.54 0.38 -1.80
CA ARG A 120 13.65 0.77 -3.22
C ARG A 120 13.70 2.28 -3.42
N GLY A 121 13.52 3.08 -2.37
CA GLY A 121 13.41 4.53 -2.47
C GLY A 121 12.02 4.95 -2.92
N ILE A 122 11.67 4.67 -4.17
CA ILE A 122 10.33 4.88 -4.75
C ILE A 122 9.95 3.67 -5.62
N VAL A 123 8.65 3.40 -5.68
CA VAL A 123 8.04 2.36 -6.52
C VAL A 123 6.71 2.86 -7.08
N THR A 124 6.25 2.33 -8.21
CA THR A 124 4.88 2.62 -8.66
C THR A 124 3.86 1.89 -7.76
N ALA A 125 2.63 2.41 -7.70
CA ALA A 125 1.55 1.74 -6.98
C ALA A 125 1.28 0.31 -7.51
N ALA A 126 1.39 0.11 -8.83
CA ALA A 126 1.31 -1.20 -9.46
C ALA A 126 2.42 -2.14 -8.95
N ASP A 127 3.68 -1.70 -8.96
CA ASP A 127 4.81 -2.52 -8.49
C ASP A 127 4.69 -2.84 -7.00
N ALA A 128 4.25 -1.86 -6.19
CA ALA A 128 4.04 -2.02 -4.77
C ALA A 128 2.98 -3.07 -4.45
N LEU A 129 1.86 -3.07 -5.19
CA LEU A 129 0.80 -4.07 -5.03
C LEU A 129 1.24 -5.46 -5.51
N ASN A 130 1.89 -5.53 -6.68
CA ASN A 130 2.34 -6.78 -7.29
C ASN A 130 3.38 -7.51 -6.44
N ASN A 131 4.36 -6.76 -5.93
CA ASN A 131 5.37 -7.28 -5.00
C ASN A 131 4.89 -7.32 -3.55
N SER A 132 3.64 -6.88 -3.29
CA SER A 132 3.04 -6.89 -1.96
C SER A 132 3.89 -6.18 -0.90
N LEU A 133 4.52 -5.06 -1.26
CA LEU A 133 5.42 -4.30 -0.37
C LEU A 133 4.67 -3.75 0.84
N ASN A 134 5.30 -3.78 2.00
CA ASN A 134 4.67 -3.41 3.27
C ASN A 134 4.72 -1.90 3.49
N ILE A 135 5.86 -1.27 3.22
CA ILE A 135 6.07 0.15 3.49
C ILE A 135 5.15 1.04 2.64
N PRO A 136 5.07 0.87 1.29
CA PRO A 136 4.13 1.62 0.47
C PRO A 136 2.66 1.43 0.89
N ALA A 137 2.27 0.22 1.29
CA ALA A 137 0.90 -0.05 1.72
C ALA A 137 0.55 0.63 3.05
N VAL A 138 1.51 0.69 3.99
CA VAL A 138 1.36 1.41 5.26
C VAL A 138 1.27 2.92 5.04
N LEU A 139 2.12 3.47 4.16
CA LEU A 139 2.06 4.86 3.73
C LEU A 139 0.72 5.20 3.10
N LEU A 140 0.24 4.36 2.18
CA LEU A 140 -1.04 4.56 1.52
C LEU A 140 -2.20 4.52 2.52
N LEU A 141 -2.19 3.59 3.49
CA LEU A 141 -3.20 3.52 4.54
C LEU A 141 -3.16 4.78 5.43
N LYS A 142 -1.97 5.28 5.72
CA LYS A 142 -1.80 6.51 6.51
C LYS A 142 -2.46 7.70 5.80
N GLU A 143 -2.21 7.86 4.50
CA GLU A 143 -2.78 8.99 3.75
C GLU A 143 -4.26 8.81 3.42
N TYR A 144 -4.74 7.57 3.27
CA TYR A 144 -6.16 7.28 3.13
C TYR A 144 -6.94 7.45 4.43
N GLY A 145 -6.34 7.10 5.56
CA GLY A 145 -6.94 7.09 6.88
C GLY A 145 -7.42 5.70 7.31
N ILE A 146 -7.09 5.33 8.55
CA ILE A 146 -7.41 4.01 9.12
C ILE A 146 -8.92 3.84 9.31
N GLN A 147 -9.60 4.84 9.90
CA GLN A 147 -11.03 4.75 10.18
C GLN A 147 -11.89 4.65 8.91
N PRO A 148 -11.70 5.49 7.88
CA PRO A 148 -12.35 5.29 6.58
C PRO A 148 -12.10 3.89 6.00
N PHE A 149 -10.88 3.37 6.10
CA PHE A 149 -10.58 2.04 5.57
C PHE A 149 -11.29 0.90 6.32
N ILE A 150 -11.41 0.99 7.65
CA ILE A 150 -12.19 0.03 8.45
C ILE A 150 -13.65 0.01 7.97
N GLU A 151 -14.23 1.16 7.65
CA GLU A 151 -15.60 1.24 7.12
C GLU A 151 -15.72 0.56 5.75
N LYS A 152 -14.74 0.77 4.86
CA LYS A 152 -14.67 0.08 3.55
C LYS A 152 -14.53 -1.44 3.71
N LEU A 153 -13.73 -1.90 4.67
CA LEU A 153 -13.63 -3.32 5.00
C LEU A 153 -14.98 -3.89 5.46
N ARG A 154 -15.68 -3.20 6.37
CA ARG A 154 -17.01 -3.63 6.84
C ARG A 154 -18.05 -3.65 5.72
N MET A 155 -18.02 -2.67 4.81
CA MET A 155 -18.88 -2.68 3.61
C MET A 155 -18.57 -3.87 2.69
N SER A 156 -17.31 -4.29 2.62
CA SER A 156 -16.86 -5.46 1.85
C SER A 156 -17.14 -6.79 2.55
N GLY A 157 -17.77 -6.77 3.72
CA GLY A 157 -18.16 -7.97 4.46
C GLY A 157 -17.13 -8.52 5.44
N PHE A 158 -16.11 -7.75 5.83
CA PHE A 158 -15.19 -8.10 6.91
C PHE A 158 -15.80 -7.78 8.29
N GLU A 159 -16.79 -8.57 8.67
CA GLU A 159 -17.57 -8.47 9.91
C GLU A 159 -16.70 -8.59 11.18
N HIS A 160 -15.63 -9.38 11.14
CA HIS A 160 -14.68 -9.54 12.26
C HIS A 160 -13.70 -8.36 12.41
N THR A 161 -13.70 -7.40 11.47
CA THR A 161 -12.96 -6.13 11.63
C THR A 161 -13.78 -5.13 12.46
N ASN A 162 -13.99 -5.47 13.73
CA ASN A 162 -14.93 -4.80 14.62
C ASN A 162 -14.28 -3.97 15.74
N ARG A 163 -12.94 -3.93 15.84
CA ARG A 163 -12.22 -3.10 16.82
C ARG A 163 -12.06 -1.65 16.34
N SER A 164 -11.58 -0.78 17.23
CA SER A 164 -11.39 0.64 16.95
C SER A 164 -10.13 0.93 16.13
N ASN A 165 -10.07 2.10 15.49
CA ASN A 165 -8.86 2.62 14.83
C ASN A 165 -7.63 2.54 15.76
N ALA A 166 -7.75 3.01 17.00
CA ALA A 166 -6.65 2.98 17.98
C ALA A 166 -6.13 1.57 18.28
N HIS A 167 -6.98 0.55 18.16
CA HIS A 167 -6.57 -0.85 18.35
C HIS A 167 -5.78 -1.40 17.16
N TYR A 168 -6.27 -1.17 15.93
CA TYR A 168 -5.62 -1.75 14.74
C TYR A 168 -4.39 -0.97 14.29
N GLY A 169 -4.44 0.36 14.37
CA GLY A 169 -3.37 1.24 13.88
C GLY A 169 -3.03 1.04 12.40
N LEU A 170 -1.83 1.46 12.01
CA LEU A 170 -1.33 1.29 10.64
C LEU A 170 -0.96 -0.16 10.29
N SER A 171 -0.80 -1.04 11.28
CA SER A 171 -0.56 -2.46 11.02
C SER A 171 -1.80 -3.19 10.51
N LEU A 172 -2.97 -2.53 10.47
CA LEU A 172 -4.20 -3.07 9.88
C LEU A 172 -3.96 -3.61 8.47
N ILE A 173 -3.29 -2.83 7.60
CA ILE A 173 -3.04 -3.24 6.21
C ILE A 173 -2.06 -4.41 6.09
N LEU A 174 -1.38 -4.76 7.18
CA LEU A 174 -0.49 -5.91 7.28
C LEU A 174 -1.16 -7.10 8.00
N GLY A 175 -2.46 -6.98 8.34
CA GLY A 175 -3.26 -8.04 8.93
C GLY A 175 -3.24 -8.08 10.46
N SER A 176 -3.21 -6.93 11.14
CA SER A 176 -3.40 -6.89 12.60
C SER A 176 -4.84 -7.17 13.05
N ASN A 177 -5.79 -7.26 12.12
CA ASN A 177 -7.14 -7.77 12.34
C ASN A 177 -7.21 -9.29 12.11
N GLU A 178 -8.38 -9.87 12.36
CA GLU A 178 -8.67 -11.28 12.10
C GLU A 178 -9.91 -11.38 11.21
N VAL A 179 -9.90 -12.35 10.30
CA VAL A 179 -10.95 -12.62 9.32
C VAL A 179 -11.06 -14.12 9.06
N THR A 180 -12.19 -14.55 8.54
CA THR A 180 -12.43 -15.92 8.07
C THR A 180 -12.11 -16.06 6.57
N SER A 181 -11.94 -17.30 6.12
CA SER A 181 -11.82 -17.60 4.68
C SER A 181 -13.09 -17.22 3.91
N LEU A 182 -14.26 -17.31 4.57
CA LEU A 182 -15.55 -16.91 4.00
C LEU A 182 -15.61 -15.41 3.72
N GLU A 183 -15.11 -14.56 4.64
CA GLU A 183 -15.07 -13.11 4.43
C GLU A 183 -14.12 -12.73 3.29
N LEU A 184 -12.93 -13.35 3.24
CA LEU A 184 -11.99 -13.17 2.13
C LEU A 184 -12.60 -13.63 0.80
N GLY A 185 -13.21 -14.81 0.76
CA GLY A 185 -13.86 -15.35 -0.43
C GLY A 185 -14.98 -14.45 -0.92
N ARG A 186 -15.88 -14.01 -0.02
CA ARG A 186 -16.98 -13.09 -0.34
C ARG A 186 -16.46 -11.77 -0.90
N ALA A 187 -15.45 -11.17 -0.27
CA ALA A 187 -14.88 -9.90 -0.72
C ALA A 187 -14.29 -10.03 -2.13
N TYR A 188 -13.42 -11.00 -2.38
CA TYR A 188 -12.79 -11.19 -3.70
C TYR A 188 -13.77 -11.61 -4.79
N MET A 189 -14.75 -12.46 -4.46
CA MET A 189 -15.86 -12.80 -5.35
C MET A 189 -16.62 -11.54 -5.77
N ASN A 190 -16.92 -10.65 -4.82
CA ASN A 190 -17.63 -9.41 -5.14
C ASN A 190 -16.76 -8.38 -5.88
N ILE A 191 -15.42 -8.42 -5.77
CA ILE A 191 -14.52 -7.68 -6.70
C ILE A 191 -14.70 -8.20 -8.13
N ALA A 192 -14.68 -9.52 -8.33
CA ALA A 192 -14.92 -10.13 -9.65
C ALA A 192 -16.29 -9.76 -10.22
N ARG A 193 -17.34 -9.87 -9.40
CA ARG A 193 -18.70 -9.49 -9.79
C ARG A 193 -18.80 -8.03 -10.17
N LYS A 194 -18.19 -7.13 -9.39
CA LYS A 194 -18.13 -5.70 -9.71
C LYS A 194 -17.44 -5.44 -11.06
N ALA A 195 -16.34 -6.13 -11.35
CA ALA A 195 -15.66 -6.05 -12.64
C ALA A 195 -16.48 -6.62 -13.81
N MET A 196 -17.43 -7.53 -13.54
CA MET A 196 -18.42 -8.03 -14.49
C MET A 196 -19.70 -7.18 -14.55
N GLU A 197 -19.74 -6.02 -13.90
CA GLU A 197 -20.93 -5.16 -13.76
C GLU A 197 -22.13 -5.85 -13.08
N MET A 198 -21.85 -6.83 -12.21
CA MET A 198 -22.86 -7.55 -11.43
C MET A 198 -22.97 -6.99 -10.02
N GLU A 199 -24.17 -7.08 -9.43
CA GLU A 199 -24.42 -6.69 -8.05
C GLU A 199 -23.70 -7.60 -7.05
N SER A 200 -23.31 -7.06 -5.88
CA SER A 200 -22.77 -7.86 -4.79
C SER A 200 -23.79 -8.84 -4.23
N ILE A 201 -23.35 -10.07 -3.96
CA ILE A 201 -24.18 -11.12 -3.35
C ILE A 201 -23.45 -11.79 -2.19
N ASP A 202 -24.22 -12.47 -1.35
CA ASP A 202 -23.69 -13.31 -0.28
C ASP A 202 -23.34 -14.72 -0.79
N ILE A 203 -22.57 -15.45 0.01
CA ILE A 203 -22.21 -16.84 -0.24
C ILE A 203 -23.42 -17.74 0.05
N SER A 204 -23.68 -18.72 -0.84
CA SER A 204 -24.73 -19.72 -0.69
C SER A 204 -24.14 -21.13 -0.56
N TYR A 205 -24.73 -21.91 0.35
CA TYR A 205 -24.44 -23.34 0.53
C TYR A 205 -25.38 -24.24 -0.28
N GLU A 206 -26.47 -23.68 -0.79
CA GLU A 206 -27.59 -24.41 -1.40
C GLU A 206 -27.62 -24.21 -2.92
N LYS A 207 -27.81 -25.30 -3.67
CA LYS A 207 -27.77 -25.31 -5.14
C LYS A 207 -28.94 -24.57 -5.79
N GLU A 208 -30.11 -24.63 -5.15
CA GLU A 208 -31.37 -24.09 -5.69
C GLU A 208 -31.71 -22.72 -5.09
N SER A 209 -30.85 -22.20 -4.21
CA SER A 209 -31.02 -20.88 -3.60
C SER A 209 -30.36 -19.80 -4.45
N ILE A 210 -31.12 -18.76 -4.78
CA ILE A 210 -30.57 -17.52 -5.32
C ILE A 210 -29.84 -16.83 -4.16
N SER A 211 -28.53 -16.61 -4.32
CA SER A 211 -27.76 -15.87 -3.32
C SER A 211 -28.40 -14.50 -3.05
N LYS A 212 -28.50 -14.18 -1.76
CA LYS A 212 -29.11 -12.93 -1.32
C LYS A 212 -28.26 -11.73 -1.76
N PRO A 213 -28.89 -10.60 -2.13
CA PRO A 213 -28.17 -9.35 -2.31
C PRO A 213 -27.33 -9.02 -1.08
N PHE A 214 -26.12 -8.54 -1.31
CA PHE A 214 -25.20 -8.11 -0.25
C PHE A 214 -24.90 -6.62 -0.39
N LYS A 215 -24.24 -6.04 0.63
CA LYS A 215 -23.76 -4.66 0.55
C LYS A 215 -22.82 -4.53 -0.64
N ASP A 216 -23.00 -3.45 -1.39
CA ASP A 216 -22.16 -3.23 -2.55
C ASP A 216 -20.70 -3.06 -2.14
N ILE A 217 -19.78 -3.71 -2.88
CA ILE A 217 -18.36 -3.56 -2.60
C ILE A 217 -17.97 -2.11 -2.90
N PRO A 218 -17.15 -1.44 -2.06
CA PRO A 218 -16.92 -0.01 -2.21
C PRO A 218 -15.87 0.30 -3.28
N LEU A 219 -15.99 -0.36 -4.43
CA LEU A 219 -15.20 -0.16 -5.63
C LEU A 219 -16.12 0.14 -6.81
N SER A 220 -15.72 1.05 -7.70
CA SER A 220 -16.34 1.18 -9.02
C SER A 220 -15.98 -0.02 -9.91
N VAL A 221 -16.74 -0.21 -10.98
CA VAL A 221 -16.43 -1.21 -12.02
C VAL A 221 -15.01 -1.02 -12.56
N GLY A 222 -14.63 0.22 -12.87
CA GLY A 222 -13.30 0.55 -13.40
C GLY A 222 -12.18 0.20 -12.42
N SER A 223 -12.35 0.49 -11.13
CA SER A 223 -11.34 0.16 -10.12
C SER A 223 -11.25 -1.34 -9.84
N ALA A 224 -12.38 -2.03 -9.74
CA ALA A 224 -12.40 -3.48 -9.57
C ALA A 224 -11.67 -4.18 -10.73
N TYR A 225 -11.93 -3.76 -11.97
CA TYR A 225 -11.21 -4.25 -13.15
C TYR A 225 -9.71 -3.97 -13.08
N LEU A 226 -9.31 -2.73 -12.78
CA LEU A 226 -7.89 -2.35 -12.69
C LEU A 226 -7.14 -3.14 -11.61
N VAL A 227 -7.74 -3.32 -10.44
CA VAL A 227 -7.16 -4.13 -9.35
C VAL A 227 -6.96 -5.58 -9.80
N LEU A 228 -7.97 -6.20 -10.41
CA LEU A 228 -7.83 -7.56 -10.93
C LEU A 228 -6.78 -7.65 -12.04
N ASN A 229 -6.68 -6.65 -12.92
CA ASN A 229 -5.67 -6.66 -13.97
C ASN A 229 -4.25 -6.54 -13.40
N LEU A 230 -4.05 -5.69 -12.39
CA LEU A 230 -2.76 -5.62 -11.68
C LEU A 230 -2.41 -6.97 -11.02
N LEU A 231 -3.38 -7.61 -10.36
CA LEU A 231 -3.20 -8.92 -9.72
C LEU A 231 -3.00 -10.08 -10.70
N LYS A 232 -3.38 -9.92 -11.97
CA LYS A 232 -3.08 -10.87 -13.06
C LYS A 232 -1.62 -10.76 -13.51
N GLU A 233 -1.07 -9.56 -13.52
CA GLU A 233 0.29 -9.26 -14.00
C GLU A 233 1.39 -9.47 -12.92
N VAL A 234 1.07 -10.19 -11.84
CA VAL A 234 1.99 -10.40 -10.72
C VAL A 234 3.16 -11.29 -11.15
N LYS A 235 4.24 -10.65 -11.60
CA LYS A 235 5.58 -11.26 -11.74
C LYS A 235 6.35 -10.97 -10.46
N ARG A 236 6.82 -12.00 -9.75
CA ARG A 236 7.62 -11.86 -8.53
C ARG A 236 9.06 -12.30 -8.79
N PRO A 237 9.99 -11.36 -9.07
CA PRO A 237 11.33 -11.71 -9.56
C PRO A 237 12.24 -12.35 -8.52
N GLU A 238 12.01 -12.13 -7.21
CA GLU A 238 13.07 -12.24 -6.19
C GLU A 238 13.06 -13.51 -5.32
N GLU A 239 12.16 -14.48 -5.55
CA GLU A 239 12.32 -15.83 -4.95
C GLU A 239 12.69 -16.83 -6.05
N ARG A 240 13.99 -17.00 -6.25
CA ARG A 240 14.62 -18.01 -7.12
C ARG A 240 14.18 -19.41 -6.70
N ASP A 241 13.09 -19.89 -7.27
CA ASP A 241 12.91 -21.26 -7.77
C ASP A 241 11.50 -21.39 -8.37
N GLY A 242 11.44 -21.47 -9.70
CA GLY A 242 10.37 -22.12 -10.45
C GLY A 242 8.99 -21.46 -10.54
N TRP A 243 8.81 -20.19 -10.16
CA TRP A 243 7.53 -19.49 -10.35
C TRP A 243 7.12 -19.35 -11.83
N GLU A 244 8.09 -19.26 -12.74
CA GLU A 244 7.90 -19.25 -14.19
C GLU A 244 7.31 -20.58 -14.73
N PHE A 245 7.37 -21.67 -13.95
CA PHE A 245 6.75 -22.96 -14.31
C PHE A 245 5.30 -23.08 -13.85
N PHE A 246 4.79 -22.14 -13.05
CA PHE A 246 3.39 -22.08 -12.61
C PHE A 246 2.57 -21.08 -13.43
N GLU A 247 2.93 -20.82 -14.69
CA GLU A 247 2.01 -20.19 -15.64
C GLU A 247 0.77 -21.10 -15.77
N SER A 248 -0.23 -20.86 -14.90
CA SER A 248 -1.50 -21.55 -14.99
C SER A 248 -2.06 -21.27 -16.37
N ARG A 249 -2.64 -22.28 -17.02
CA ARG A 249 -3.26 -22.08 -18.34
C ARG A 249 -4.49 -21.17 -18.28
N HIS A 250 -4.90 -20.76 -17.09
CA HIS A 250 -6.05 -19.91 -16.81
C HIS A 250 -5.60 -18.46 -16.59
N PHE A 251 -6.46 -17.51 -17.00
CA PHE A 251 -6.29 -16.13 -16.56
C PHE A 251 -6.69 -16.02 -15.08
N LEU A 252 -5.71 -15.88 -14.20
CA LEU A 252 -5.89 -15.83 -12.75
C LEU A 252 -5.31 -14.54 -12.16
N ALA A 253 -6.14 -13.71 -11.55
CA ALA A 253 -5.69 -12.68 -10.61
C ALA A 253 -5.43 -13.33 -9.26
N TRP A 254 -4.31 -13.05 -8.61
CA TRP A 254 -4.04 -13.67 -7.31
C TRP A 254 -3.29 -12.76 -6.33
N LYS A 255 -3.52 -13.00 -5.04
CA LYS A 255 -2.88 -12.27 -3.94
C LYS A 255 -2.53 -13.23 -2.81
N THR A 256 -1.30 -13.10 -2.30
CA THR A 256 -0.86 -13.82 -1.09
C THR A 256 -0.98 -12.97 0.16
N GLY A 257 -1.15 -13.64 1.30
CA GLY A 257 -0.99 -13.07 2.63
C GLY A 257 -0.05 -13.93 3.47
N THR A 258 0.74 -13.28 4.31
CA THR A 258 1.52 -13.95 5.35
C THR A 258 1.29 -13.17 6.63
N SER A 259 0.87 -13.84 7.70
CA SER A 259 0.66 -13.19 9.00
C SER A 259 1.98 -13.01 9.76
N TYR A 260 1.97 -12.11 10.74
CA TYR A 260 3.12 -11.91 11.62
C TYR A 260 3.50 -13.19 12.38
N GLY A 261 4.80 -13.48 12.46
CA GLY A 261 5.31 -14.71 13.07
C GLY A 261 5.10 -15.97 12.22
N ASN A 262 4.76 -15.81 10.93
CA ASN A 262 4.55 -16.91 9.98
C ASN A 262 3.58 -17.97 10.52
N ARG A 263 2.40 -17.52 10.98
CA ARG A 263 1.34 -18.42 11.52
C ARG A 263 0.34 -18.84 10.45
N ASP A 264 0.07 -17.94 9.51
CA ASP A 264 -0.95 -18.09 8.48
C ASP A 264 -0.35 -17.74 7.13
N ALA A 265 -0.46 -18.68 6.19
CA ALA A 265 -0.14 -18.49 4.79
C ALA A 265 -1.43 -18.53 3.97
N TRP A 266 -1.72 -17.44 3.27
CA TRP A 266 -2.90 -17.28 2.43
C TRP A 266 -2.54 -17.16 0.97
N ALA A 267 -3.38 -17.71 0.10
CA ALA A 267 -3.43 -17.37 -1.32
C ALA A 267 -4.90 -17.30 -1.76
N ILE A 268 -5.27 -16.17 -2.34
CA ILE A 268 -6.59 -15.96 -2.94
C ILE A 268 -6.40 -15.77 -4.43
N GLY A 269 -7.15 -16.52 -5.24
CA GLY A 269 -7.16 -16.40 -6.69
C GLY A 269 -8.56 -16.15 -7.21
N VAL A 270 -8.64 -15.40 -8.30
CA VAL A 270 -9.88 -14.97 -8.93
C VAL A 270 -9.75 -15.14 -10.44
N THR A 271 -10.62 -15.99 -10.99
CA THR A 271 -10.91 -16.04 -12.42
C THR A 271 -12.23 -15.31 -12.67
N ARG A 272 -12.67 -15.23 -13.92
CA ARG A 272 -13.99 -14.67 -14.23
C ARG A 272 -15.14 -15.47 -13.56
N GLN A 273 -14.99 -16.80 -13.43
CA GLN A 273 -16.07 -17.69 -12.96
C GLN A 273 -15.88 -18.15 -11.52
N ASN A 274 -14.66 -18.15 -10.99
CA ASN A 274 -14.39 -18.70 -9.67
C ASN A 274 -13.52 -17.80 -8.79
N THR A 275 -13.75 -17.90 -7.48
CA THR A 275 -12.86 -17.37 -6.44
C THR A 275 -12.37 -18.53 -5.60
N ILE A 276 -11.06 -18.65 -5.42
CA ILE A 276 -10.41 -19.70 -4.65
C ILE A 276 -9.73 -19.05 -3.46
N VAL A 277 -9.94 -19.58 -2.25
CA VAL A 277 -9.25 -19.16 -1.03
C VAL A 277 -8.54 -20.37 -0.45
N VAL A 278 -7.22 -20.28 -0.31
CA VAL A 278 -6.37 -21.30 0.31
C VAL A 278 -5.76 -20.72 1.58
N TRP A 279 -5.82 -21.51 2.66
CA TRP A 279 -5.08 -21.26 3.89
C TRP A 279 -4.19 -22.47 4.22
N VAL A 280 -2.97 -22.18 4.68
CA VAL A 280 -2.01 -23.17 5.16
C VAL A 280 -1.43 -22.68 6.49
N GLY A 281 -1.34 -23.57 7.48
CA GLY A 281 -0.72 -23.26 8.76
C GLY A 281 -0.91 -24.35 9.80
N ASN A 282 -0.93 -23.96 11.08
CA ASN A 282 -1.26 -24.85 12.18
C ASN A 282 -2.50 -24.32 12.89
N ALA A 283 -3.52 -25.16 13.05
CA ALA A 283 -4.77 -24.76 13.69
C ALA A 283 -4.58 -24.37 15.18
N SER A 284 -3.49 -24.80 15.80
CA SER A 284 -3.03 -24.35 17.13
C SER A 284 -2.62 -22.87 17.17
N GLY A 285 -2.34 -22.25 16.02
CA GLY A 285 -1.76 -20.91 15.91
C GLY A 285 -0.23 -20.89 16.03
N GLU A 286 0.44 -22.05 16.07
CA GLU A 286 1.91 -22.10 16.10
C GLU A 286 2.50 -21.71 14.73
N GLY A 287 3.41 -20.74 14.73
CA GLY A 287 4.11 -20.30 13.52
C GLY A 287 5.28 -21.20 13.13
N ARG A 288 5.62 -21.23 11.83
CA ARG A 288 6.75 -21.99 11.30
C ARG A 288 7.61 -21.14 10.38
N ASN A 289 8.93 -21.27 10.50
CA ASN A 289 9.84 -20.63 9.57
C ASN A 289 9.59 -21.17 8.15
N GLY A 290 9.50 -20.26 7.17
CA GLY A 290 9.19 -20.62 5.78
C GLY A 290 7.70 -20.82 5.48
N LEU A 291 6.79 -20.73 6.48
CA LEU A 291 5.34 -20.69 6.25
C LEU A 291 4.93 -19.33 5.69
N THR A 292 5.07 -19.18 4.38
CA THR A 292 4.68 -17.96 3.66
C THR A 292 3.61 -18.25 2.62
N GLY A 293 2.73 -17.27 2.35
CA GLY A 293 1.70 -17.41 1.33
C GLY A 293 2.25 -17.74 -0.06
N LEU A 294 3.42 -17.20 -0.41
CA LEU A 294 4.05 -17.46 -1.70
C LEU A 294 4.60 -18.89 -1.83
N ARG A 295 5.22 -19.44 -0.78
CA ARG A 295 5.84 -20.78 -0.84
C ARG A 295 4.88 -21.92 -0.57
N MET A 296 3.85 -21.69 0.25
CA MET A 296 2.97 -22.76 0.75
C MET A 296 1.53 -22.67 0.22
N ALA A 297 0.94 -21.48 0.16
CA ALA A 297 -0.47 -21.35 -0.25
C ALA A 297 -0.63 -21.16 -1.77
N ALA A 298 0.28 -20.41 -2.42
CA ALA A 298 0.18 -20.14 -3.86
C ALA A 298 0.30 -21.40 -4.75
N PRO A 299 1.22 -22.37 -4.49
CA PRO A 299 1.27 -23.59 -5.29
C PRO A 299 -0.03 -24.41 -5.24
N VAL A 300 -0.66 -24.47 -4.06
CA VAL A 300 -1.96 -25.13 -3.87
C VAL A 300 -3.04 -24.39 -4.65
N LEU A 301 -3.05 -23.05 -4.59
CA LEU A 301 -3.98 -22.22 -5.34
C LEU A 301 -3.88 -22.51 -6.86
N PHE A 302 -2.67 -22.55 -7.41
CA PHE A 302 -2.48 -22.84 -8.83
C PHE A 302 -2.92 -24.25 -9.21
N ALA A 303 -2.61 -25.26 -8.38
CA ALA A 303 -3.07 -26.63 -8.60
C ALA A 303 -4.61 -26.76 -8.59
N ILE A 304 -5.30 -26.01 -7.71
CA ILE A 304 -6.77 -25.95 -7.72
C ILE A 304 -7.26 -25.23 -8.97
N SER A 305 -6.62 -24.12 -9.37
CA SER A 305 -6.98 -23.38 -10.59
C SER A 305 -6.89 -24.26 -11.84
N ASP A 306 -5.85 -25.10 -11.94
CA ASP A 306 -5.62 -25.97 -13.11
C ASP A 306 -6.72 -27.02 -13.34
N VAL A 307 -7.46 -27.39 -12.29
CA VAL A 307 -8.59 -28.35 -12.40
C VAL A 307 -9.96 -27.68 -12.56
N LEU A 308 -10.02 -26.35 -12.53
CA LEU A 308 -11.25 -25.59 -12.80
C LEU A 308 -11.48 -25.40 -14.31
N PRO A 309 -12.71 -25.08 -14.73
CA PRO A 309 -12.98 -24.74 -16.13
C PRO A 309 -12.13 -23.54 -16.60
N GLN A 310 -11.65 -23.61 -17.84
CA GLN A 310 -10.97 -22.48 -18.49
C GLN A 310 -11.95 -21.42 -18.95
N THR A 311 -11.57 -20.16 -18.77
CA THR A 311 -12.47 -19.05 -19.04
C THR A 311 -11.71 -17.84 -19.54
N ASP A 312 -12.40 -16.99 -20.31
CA ASP A 312 -11.85 -15.73 -20.78
C ASP A 312 -11.62 -14.77 -19.61
N TRP A 313 -10.74 -13.80 -19.84
CA TRP A 313 -10.54 -12.71 -18.88
C TRP A 313 -11.79 -11.84 -18.74
N PHE A 314 -11.80 -10.99 -17.71
CA PHE A 314 -12.79 -9.93 -17.57
C PHE A 314 -12.75 -9.04 -18.81
N GLU A 315 -13.94 -8.69 -19.34
CA GLU A 315 -14.06 -7.74 -20.43
C GLU A 315 -13.66 -6.34 -19.92
N GLU A 316 -12.88 -5.59 -20.70
CA GLU A 316 -12.49 -4.24 -20.31
C GLU A 316 -13.71 -3.32 -20.29
N PRO A 317 -14.07 -2.71 -19.14
CA PRO A 317 -15.26 -1.89 -19.02
C PRO A 317 -14.97 -0.47 -19.55
N ALA A 318 -14.82 -0.32 -20.86
CA ALA A 318 -14.40 0.94 -21.51
C ALA A 318 -15.29 2.13 -21.12
N ALA A 319 -16.59 1.91 -20.87
CA ALA A 319 -17.53 2.95 -20.44
C ALA A 319 -17.32 3.42 -18.98
N GLN A 320 -16.57 2.66 -18.18
CA GLN A 320 -16.28 2.87 -16.76
C GLN A 320 -14.82 3.29 -16.52
N LEU A 321 -14.01 3.36 -17.57
CA LEU A 321 -12.64 3.85 -17.56
C LEU A 321 -12.54 5.14 -18.40
N LYS A 322 -11.55 5.97 -18.09
CA LYS A 322 -11.20 7.12 -18.92
C LYS A 322 -9.68 7.29 -18.99
N PRO A 323 -9.13 7.70 -20.14
CA PRO A 323 -7.74 8.06 -20.21
C PRO A 323 -7.49 9.34 -19.41
N ILE A 324 -6.43 9.35 -18.61
CA ILE A 324 -5.92 10.55 -17.92
C ILE A 324 -4.46 10.78 -18.30
N GLU A 325 -4.10 12.04 -18.50
CA GLU A 325 -2.72 12.44 -18.77
C GLU A 325 -1.93 12.53 -17.46
N VAL A 326 -0.87 11.73 -17.36
CA VAL A 326 0.03 11.67 -16.22
C VAL A 326 1.46 11.97 -16.64
N CYS A 327 2.28 12.45 -15.71
CA CYS A 327 3.72 12.51 -15.87
C CYS A 327 4.28 11.11 -16.17
N SER A 328 5.14 11.00 -17.19
CA SER A 328 5.72 9.71 -17.59
C SER A 328 6.54 9.04 -16.49
N VAL A 329 7.17 9.84 -15.62
CA VAL A 329 8.04 9.36 -14.52
C VAL A 329 7.25 9.15 -13.23
N SER A 330 6.49 10.15 -12.79
CA SER A 330 5.87 10.09 -11.45
C SER A 330 4.51 9.40 -11.40
N GLY A 331 3.85 9.25 -12.56
CA GLY A 331 2.49 8.69 -12.67
C GLY A 331 1.38 9.51 -11.98
N PHE A 332 1.71 10.67 -11.41
CA PHE A 332 0.75 11.68 -10.99
C PHE A 332 0.30 12.52 -12.18
N ARG A 333 -0.79 13.29 -12.02
CA ARG A 333 -1.30 14.16 -13.10
C ARG A 333 -0.18 15.09 -13.55
N LYS A 334 -0.05 15.27 -14.88
CA LYS A 334 0.99 16.13 -15.46
C LYS A 334 0.90 17.55 -14.86
N GLY A 335 2.01 18.04 -14.33
CA GLY A 335 2.18 19.42 -13.92
C GLY A 335 2.91 20.23 -14.99
N ASP A 336 2.97 21.55 -14.82
CA ASP A 336 3.57 22.47 -15.79
C ASP A 336 5.07 22.21 -16.01
N HIS A 337 5.74 21.61 -15.03
CA HIS A 337 7.15 21.28 -15.08
C HIS A 337 7.44 19.88 -15.60
N CYS A 338 6.44 19.06 -15.92
CA CYS A 338 6.69 17.72 -16.43
C CYS A 338 7.10 17.78 -17.92
N PRO A 339 8.31 17.32 -18.28
CA PRO A 339 8.79 17.39 -19.67
C PRO A 339 8.00 16.44 -20.58
N GLU A 340 7.64 15.27 -20.05
CA GLU A 340 6.92 14.23 -20.77
C GLU A 340 5.68 13.78 -20.01
N SER A 341 4.68 13.36 -20.79
CA SER A 341 3.45 12.78 -20.29
C SER A 341 3.05 11.56 -21.10
N ARG A 342 2.21 10.73 -20.49
CA ARG A 342 1.56 9.58 -21.12
C ARG A 342 0.12 9.48 -20.65
N PHE A 343 -0.71 8.81 -21.45
CA PHE A 343 -2.07 8.49 -21.04
C PHE A 343 -2.12 7.13 -20.36
N ILE A 344 -2.86 7.06 -19.26
CA ILE A 344 -3.17 5.81 -18.56
C ILE A 344 -4.68 5.72 -18.34
N LEU A 345 -5.20 4.50 -18.20
CA LEU A 345 -6.61 4.29 -17.84
C LEU A 345 -6.79 4.49 -16.33
N ALA A 346 -7.84 5.22 -15.96
CA ALA A 346 -8.27 5.40 -14.58
C ALA A 346 -9.80 5.22 -14.46
N PRO A 347 -10.33 4.92 -13.26
CA PRO A 347 -11.77 4.84 -13.05
C PRO A 347 -12.47 6.14 -13.47
N LYS A 348 -13.61 6.03 -14.15
CA LYS A 348 -14.36 7.20 -14.67
C LYS A 348 -14.76 8.18 -13.57
N ASN A 349 -15.11 7.66 -12.39
CA ASN A 349 -15.47 8.38 -11.17
C ASN A 349 -14.29 9.08 -10.46
N VAL A 350 -13.04 8.87 -10.93
CA VAL A 350 -11.88 9.51 -10.31
C VAL A 350 -12.05 11.03 -10.33
N ARG A 351 -12.00 11.65 -9.14
CA ARG A 351 -12.32 13.07 -8.95
C ARG A 351 -11.08 13.95 -9.10
N ARG A 352 -10.02 13.66 -8.35
CA ARG A 352 -8.84 14.52 -8.29
C ARG A 352 -7.58 13.73 -7.97
N VAL A 353 -6.84 13.37 -9.02
CA VAL A 353 -5.46 12.87 -8.90
C VAL A 353 -4.51 14.03 -8.58
N PRO A 354 -3.62 13.89 -7.59
CA PRO A 354 -2.59 14.89 -7.32
C PRO A 354 -1.74 15.20 -8.55
N VAL A 355 -1.26 16.43 -8.64
CA VAL A 355 -0.32 16.86 -9.68
C VAL A 355 1.09 16.42 -9.27
N CYS A 356 1.91 16.08 -10.25
CA CYS A 356 3.32 15.81 -10.01
C CYS A 356 4.02 17.00 -9.34
N ASP A 357 4.59 16.77 -8.18
CA ASP A 357 5.41 17.70 -7.40
C ASP A 357 6.91 17.36 -7.42
N TYR A 358 7.29 16.21 -8.00
CA TYR A 358 8.68 15.78 -8.17
C TYR A 358 9.48 16.59 -9.20
N HIS A 359 8.82 17.23 -10.17
CA HIS A 359 9.51 17.98 -11.21
C HIS A 359 9.75 19.43 -10.78
N GLN A 360 11.01 19.83 -10.74
CA GLN A 360 11.43 21.17 -10.37
C GLN A 360 12.17 21.81 -11.53
N VAL A 361 11.85 23.08 -11.82
CA VAL A 361 12.61 23.87 -12.78
C VAL A 361 13.77 24.51 -12.05
N VAL A 362 14.97 24.29 -12.57
CA VAL A 362 16.19 24.97 -12.13
C VAL A 362 16.83 25.68 -13.32
N MET A 363 17.44 26.83 -13.05
CA MET A 363 18.19 27.56 -14.05
C MET A 363 19.62 27.01 -14.08
N LEU A 364 20.09 26.63 -15.26
CA LEU A 364 21.45 26.15 -15.49
C LEU A 364 22.27 27.18 -16.27
N ASP A 365 23.59 27.10 -16.15
CA ASP A 365 24.53 27.79 -17.04
C ASP A 365 24.34 27.40 -18.52
N ALA A 366 25.00 28.13 -19.43
CA ALA A 366 24.88 27.92 -20.87
C ALA A 366 25.24 26.47 -21.28
N GLU A 367 26.22 25.87 -20.60
CA GLU A 367 26.68 24.50 -20.79
C GLU A 367 25.73 23.44 -20.18
N GLY A 368 24.86 23.84 -19.25
CA GLY A 368 23.93 22.95 -18.57
C GLY A 368 24.53 22.07 -17.49
N LYS A 369 25.70 22.44 -16.97
CA LYS A 369 26.46 21.67 -16.00
C LYS A 369 26.17 22.10 -14.56
N TYR A 370 25.89 23.38 -14.35
CA TYR A 370 25.80 23.97 -13.03
C TYR A 370 24.49 24.74 -12.82
N ARG A 371 23.91 24.62 -11.62
CA ARG A 371 22.79 25.48 -11.20
C ARG A 371 23.28 26.90 -10.96
N ILE A 372 22.52 27.86 -11.46
CA ILE A 372 22.82 29.29 -11.33
C ILE A 372 21.66 30.04 -10.66
N SER A 373 21.94 31.26 -10.23
CA SER A 373 20.93 32.21 -9.75
C SER A 373 21.25 33.61 -10.28
N SER A 374 20.26 34.49 -10.31
CA SER A 374 20.42 35.89 -10.72
C SER A 374 21.47 36.67 -9.92
N ASN A 375 21.87 36.16 -8.76
CA ASN A 375 22.84 36.82 -7.89
C ASN A 375 24.29 36.47 -8.23
N CYS A 376 24.53 35.44 -9.05
CA CYS A 376 25.85 34.90 -9.34
C CYS A 376 26.11 34.66 -10.83
N TYR A 377 25.09 34.71 -11.67
CA TYR A 377 25.20 34.49 -13.11
C TYR A 377 24.15 35.33 -13.83
N ASP A 378 24.46 35.84 -15.02
CA ASP A 378 23.49 36.58 -15.83
C ASP A 378 22.36 35.62 -16.27
N PRO A 379 21.11 35.81 -15.81
CA PRO A 379 20.01 34.94 -16.19
C PRO A 379 19.76 34.87 -17.69
N ALA A 380 20.15 35.90 -18.46
CA ALA A 380 19.98 35.92 -19.91
C ALA A 380 20.85 34.89 -20.65
N LEU A 381 21.94 34.44 -20.01
CA LEU A 381 22.81 33.38 -20.51
C LEU A 381 22.42 31.99 -19.99
N GLY A 382 21.49 31.95 -19.03
CA GLY A 382 20.99 30.73 -18.42
C GLY A 382 19.94 30.01 -19.26
N ARG A 383 19.72 28.73 -18.95
CA ARG A 383 18.63 27.94 -19.50
C ARG A 383 17.81 27.28 -18.40
N ASP A 384 16.50 27.44 -18.46
CA ASP A 384 15.59 26.70 -17.58
C ASP A 384 15.57 25.23 -17.98
N SER A 385 15.69 24.34 -17.00
CA SER A 385 15.66 22.90 -17.22
C SER A 385 14.85 22.24 -16.11
N SER A 386 13.94 21.35 -16.50
CA SER A 386 13.14 20.58 -15.56
C SER A 386 13.86 19.30 -15.16
N PHE A 387 13.97 19.06 -13.86
CA PHE A 387 14.54 17.84 -13.30
C PHE A 387 13.51 17.11 -12.45
N PHE A 388 13.48 15.79 -12.59
CA PHE A 388 12.84 14.92 -11.61
C PHE A 388 13.76 14.82 -10.39
N VAL A 389 13.30 15.31 -9.24
CA VAL A 389 14.09 15.41 -8.02
C VAL A 389 13.48 14.54 -6.94
N LEU A 390 14.32 13.71 -6.32
CA LEU A 390 13.97 12.97 -5.12
C LEU A 390 14.56 13.67 -3.89
N SER A 391 13.86 13.59 -2.75
CA SER A 391 14.42 14.07 -1.49
C SER A 391 15.72 13.31 -1.17
N PRO A 392 16.72 13.92 -0.50
CA PRO A 392 18.02 13.27 -0.28
C PRO A 392 17.92 11.89 0.37
N ARG A 393 16.99 11.73 1.32
CA ARG A 393 16.71 10.43 1.97
C ARG A 393 16.19 9.40 0.98
N VAL A 394 15.20 9.76 0.16
CA VAL A 394 14.58 8.87 -0.81
C VAL A 394 15.57 8.51 -1.93
N ASN A 395 16.29 9.52 -2.44
CA ASN A 395 17.28 9.35 -3.49
C ASN A 395 18.43 8.44 -3.05
N HIS A 396 18.85 8.49 -1.77
CA HIS A 396 19.87 7.59 -1.24
C HIS A 396 19.49 6.11 -1.42
N TYR A 397 18.27 5.73 -1.04
CA TYR A 397 17.79 4.35 -1.20
C TYR A 397 17.50 4.01 -2.66
N TYR A 398 16.94 4.95 -3.43
CA TYR A 398 16.70 4.76 -4.86
C TYR A 398 18.00 4.49 -5.62
N ARG A 399 19.08 5.20 -5.30
CA ARG A 399 20.40 5.00 -5.91
C ARG A 399 21.02 3.65 -5.55
N ILE A 400 20.85 3.19 -4.31
CA ILE A 400 21.30 1.85 -3.89
C ILE A 400 20.54 0.77 -4.67
N ALA A 401 19.23 0.93 -4.86
CA ALA A 401 18.39 -0.06 -5.50
C ALA A 401 18.50 -0.08 -7.03
N SER A 402 18.58 1.08 -7.68
CA SER A 402 18.51 1.22 -9.15
C SER A 402 19.85 1.60 -9.82
N GLY A 403 20.81 2.11 -9.05
CA GLY A 403 22.03 2.72 -9.59
C GLY A 403 21.87 4.13 -10.15
N ASN A 404 20.63 4.64 -10.26
CA ASN A 404 20.34 5.97 -10.80
C ASN A 404 20.35 7.05 -9.69
N ASP A 405 20.78 8.26 -10.03
CA ASP A 405 20.84 9.40 -9.11
C ASP A 405 19.94 10.54 -9.62
N HIS A 406 18.98 10.95 -8.79
CA HIS A 406 18.07 12.08 -9.04
C HIS A 406 18.37 13.29 -8.16
N SER A 407 19.65 13.50 -7.84
CA SER A 407 20.12 14.73 -7.22
C SER A 407 20.14 15.87 -8.23
N LEU A 408 19.89 17.09 -7.76
CA LEU A 408 20.08 18.28 -8.58
C LEU A 408 21.57 18.49 -8.92
N PRO A 409 21.90 19.08 -10.08
CA PRO A 409 23.27 19.46 -10.41
C PRO A 409 23.91 20.35 -9.33
N PRO A 410 25.24 20.35 -9.18
CA PRO A 410 25.91 21.27 -8.26
C PRO A 410 25.67 22.73 -8.66
N PHE A 411 25.80 23.66 -7.70
CA PHE A 411 25.80 25.09 -8.02
C PHE A 411 27.07 25.47 -8.79
N HIS A 412 27.00 26.49 -9.63
CA HIS A 412 28.17 27.03 -10.32
C HIS A 412 29.19 27.51 -9.26
N PRO A 413 30.52 27.36 -9.47
CA PRO A 413 31.51 27.77 -8.46
C PRO A 413 31.33 29.22 -7.96
N ASP A 414 30.94 30.13 -8.86
CA ASP A 414 30.64 31.52 -8.51
C ASP A 414 29.34 31.69 -7.70
N CYS A 415 28.46 30.69 -7.74
CA CYS A 415 27.25 30.57 -6.93
C CYS A 415 27.47 29.74 -5.65
N GLU A 416 28.52 28.91 -5.61
CA GLU A 416 28.81 27.99 -4.50
C GLU A 416 29.22 28.77 -3.23
N ASN A 417 29.89 29.93 -3.40
CA ASN A 417 30.18 30.86 -2.32
C ASN A 417 28.96 31.60 -1.73
N LEU A 418 27.78 31.45 -2.32
CA LEU A 418 26.50 31.97 -1.80
C LEU A 418 25.64 30.86 -1.17
N SER A 419 26.11 29.61 -1.14
CA SER A 419 25.39 28.45 -0.62
C SER A 419 25.64 28.16 0.87
N GLN A 420 26.13 29.13 1.64
CA GLN A 420 26.03 29.06 3.09
C GLN A 420 24.58 29.37 3.47
N GLN A 421 23.76 28.33 3.63
CA GLN A 421 22.35 28.47 4.01
C GLN A 421 22.15 28.10 5.48
N VAL A 422 21.22 28.81 6.11
CA VAL A 422 20.68 28.43 7.41
C VAL A 422 19.64 27.33 7.18
N ASN A 423 19.94 26.12 7.63
CA ASN A 423 19.03 24.97 7.51
C ASN A 423 18.21 24.82 8.80
N ILE A 424 16.89 24.91 8.67
CA ILE A 424 15.97 24.69 9.79
C ILE A 424 15.75 23.17 9.92
N LEU A 425 16.23 22.58 11.02
CA LEU A 425 16.09 21.15 11.31
C LEU A 425 14.68 20.81 11.78
N TYR A 426 14.04 21.71 12.51
CA TYR A 426 12.69 21.54 13.00
C TYR A 426 12.08 22.92 13.35
N PRO A 427 10.81 23.19 13.01
CA PRO A 427 9.86 22.30 12.31
C PRO A 427 10.21 22.05 10.84
N HIS A 428 9.67 20.98 10.25
CA HIS A 428 9.88 20.66 8.84
C HIS A 428 8.94 21.46 7.93
N MET A 429 9.37 21.69 6.68
CA MET A 429 8.53 22.35 5.68
C MET A 429 7.21 21.59 5.47
N HIS A 430 6.10 22.31 5.52
CA HIS A 430 4.72 21.81 5.44
C HIS A 430 4.31 20.78 6.51
N SER A 431 5.04 20.71 7.62
CA SER A 431 4.67 19.81 8.73
C SER A 431 3.41 20.30 9.46
N ARG A 432 2.58 19.33 9.90
CA ARG A 432 1.46 19.58 10.81
C ARG A 432 1.89 19.16 12.21
N ILE A 433 1.87 20.09 13.15
CA ILE A 433 2.42 19.91 14.48
C ILE A 433 1.28 19.94 15.49
N LEU A 434 1.11 18.82 16.19
CA LEU A 434 0.17 18.70 17.29
C LEU A 434 0.85 19.19 18.57
N LEU A 435 0.36 20.29 19.14
CA LEU A 435 0.83 20.78 20.45
C LEU A 435 -0.16 20.32 21.53
N PRO A 436 0.25 19.43 22.46
CA PRO A 436 -0.62 18.98 23.54
C PRO A 436 -0.90 20.13 24.53
N ARG A 437 -2.09 20.13 25.12
CA ARG A 437 -2.50 21.10 26.15
C ARG A 437 -1.99 20.67 27.53
N GLU A 438 -1.53 21.63 28.31
CA GLU A 438 -1.23 21.45 29.73
C GLU A 438 -2.49 21.57 30.60
N ILE A 439 -2.40 21.18 31.88
CA ILE A 439 -3.52 21.16 32.85
C ILE A 439 -4.17 22.55 33.05
N ASN A 440 -3.46 23.62 32.71
CA ASN A 440 -3.92 25.01 32.74
C ASN A 440 -4.46 25.53 31.39
N ASP A 441 -4.75 24.63 30.44
CA ASP A 441 -5.27 24.93 29.09
C ASP A 441 -4.30 25.73 28.19
N ARG A 442 -3.01 25.76 28.53
CA ARG A 442 -1.94 26.36 27.72
C ARG A 442 -1.31 25.31 26.80
N LEU A 443 -1.08 25.65 25.54
CA LEU A 443 -0.37 24.77 24.61
C LEU A 443 1.10 24.63 25.02
N LYS A 444 1.64 23.40 24.96
CA LYS A 444 3.07 23.18 25.14
C LYS A 444 3.88 23.99 24.12
N PRO A 445 5.04 24.53 24.51
CA PRO A 445 5.84 25.35 23.63
C PRO A 445 6.50 24.51 22.53
N LEU A 446 6.73 25.14 21.37
CA LEU A 446 7.40 24.51 20.24
C LEU A 446 8.90 24.75 20.34
N ILE A 447 9.69 23.68 20.36
CA ILE A 447 11.15 23.78 20.20
C ILE A 447 11.42 23.97 18.71
N CYS A 448 12.19 24.97 18.32
CA CYS A 448 12.66 25.15 16.95
C CYS A 448 14.19 25.04 16.92
N LYS A 449 14.73 24.42 15.87
CA LYS A 449 16.16 24.15 15.75
C LYS A 449 16.66 24.41 14.33
N ALA A 450 17.83 25.02 14.22
CA ALA A 450 18.49 25.33 12.96
C ALA A 450 19.97 24.99 13.06
N VAL A 451 20.63 24.88 11.91
CA VAL A 451 22.07 24.73 11.78
C VAL A 451 22.57 25.61 10.65
N THR A 452 23.81 26.05 10.80
CA THR A 452 24.55 26.88 9.85
C THR A 452 25.90 26.23 9.62
N THR A 453 26.48 26.45 8.44
CA THR A 453 27.77 25.90 8.05
C THR A 453 28.95 26.60 8.71
N MET A 454 28.72 27.74 9.36
CA MET A 454 29.76 28.49 10.09
C MET A 454 29.80 28.10 11.58
N ASN A 455 30.97 27.71 12.07
CA ASN A 455 31.18 27.54 13.51
C ASN A 455 31.14 28.92 14.20
N GLN A 456 30.15 29.14 15.08
CA GLN A 456 29.92 30.38 15.86
C GLN A 456 29.13 31.52 15.17
N ASP A 457 28.28 31.19 14.21
CA ASP A 457 27.38 32.16 13.57
C ASP A 457 26.35 32.77 14.54
N THR A 458 25.84 33.95 14.23
CA THR A 458 24.74 34.59 14.98
C THR A 458 23.45 34.53 14.17
N LEU A 459 22.46 33.80 14.66
CA LEU A 459 21.16 33.64 14.00
C LEU A 459 20.06 34.45 14.70
N TYR A 460 19.26 35.13 13.90
CA TYR A 460 18.06 35.90 14.26
C TYR A 460 16.83 35.12 13.82
N TRP A 461 15.90 34.93 14.76
CA TRP A 461 14.71 34.10 14.57
C TRP A 461 13.47 34.97 14.46
N PHE A 462 12.61 34.67 13.49
CA PHE A 462 11.36 35.37 13.24
C PHE A 462 10.22 34.37 13.07
N LEU A 463 9.06 34.66 13.65
CA LEU A 463 7.83 33.93 13.44
C LEU A 463 6.78 34.88 12.86
N ASN A 464 6.21 34.55 11.70
CA ASN A 464 5.24 35.39 11.00
C ASN A 464 5.74 36.85 10.89
N SER A 465 7.00 37.01 10.48
CA SER A 465 7.71 38.31 10.38
C SER A 465 7.93 39.07 11.69
N THR A 466 7.58 38.48 12.85
CA THR A 466 7.84 39.07 14.17
C THR A 466 9.15 38.50 14.73
N PHE A 467 10.05 39.38 15.15
CA PHE A 467 11.31 38.98 15.77
C PHE A 467 11.08 38.26 17.10
N LEU A 468 11.71 37.11 17.28
CA LEU A 468 11.64 36.31 18.50
C LEU A 468 12.90 36.49 19.37
N LYS A 469 14.06 36.09 18.84
CA LYS A 469 15.32 36.03 19.60
C LYS A 469 16.54 35.87 18.70
N THR A 470 17.72 36.03 19.29
CA THR A 470 19.03 35.75 18.68
C THR A 470 19.77 34.60 19.39
N THR A 471 20.52 33.79 18.65
CA THR A 471 21.32 32.63 19.14
C THR A 471 22.72 32.62 18.52
N THR A 472 23.75 32.16 19.24
CA THR A 472 25.17 32.26 18.79
C THR A 472 25.98 30.95 18.87
N LYS A 473 25.52 29.93 19.58
CA LYS A 473 26.25 28.66 19.75
C LYS A 473 25.35 27.45 19.57
N ASP A 474 24.28 27.39 20.37
CA ASP A 474 23.20 26.44 20.18
C ASP A 474 22.03 27.17 19.51
N HIS A 475 21.75 26.79 18.26
CA HIS A 475 20.70 27.36 17.44
C HIS A 475 19.38 26.63 17.69
N THR A 476 18.99 26.64 18.97
CA THR A 476 17.72 26.09 19.46
C THR A 476 16.96 27.18 20.20
N ILE A 477 15.70 27.40 19.84
CA ILE A 477 14.80 28.33 20.54
C ILE A 477 13.53 27.61 20.99
N VAL A 478 12.89 28.16 22.01
CA VAL A 478 11.58 27.73 22.48
C VAL A 478 10.59 28.84 22.13
N VAL A 479 9.53 28.51 21.41
CA VAL A 479 8.46 29.42 21.03
C VAL A 479 7.26 29.14 21.92
N ASP A 480 7.05 30.01 22.90
CA ASP A 480 5.90 29.97 23.78
C ASP A 480 4.66 30.56 23.07
N SER A 481 3.48 30.02 23.38
CA SER A 481 2.19 30.60 22.98
C SER A 481 1.94 30.68 21.45
N LEU A 482 2.15 29.58 20.73
CA LEU A 482 1.70 29.44 19.34
C LEU A 482 0.18 29.25 19.27
N MET A 483 -0.48 30.02 18.40
CA MET A 483 -1.89 29.82 18.11
C MET A 483 -2.08 28.67 17.11
N PRO A 484 -3.28 28.07 17.02
CA PRO A 484 -3.58 27.11 15.97
C PRO A 484 -3.63 27.80 14.59
N GLY A 485 -3.16 27.14 13.54
CA GLY A 485 -3.17 27.65 12.17
C GLY A 485 -1.79 27.63 11.51
N PHE A 486 -1.68 28.32 10.37
CA PHE A 486 -0.45 28.38 9.59
C PHE A 486 0.55 29.37 10.16
N HIS A 487 1.79 28.93 10.26
CA HIS A 487 2.92 29.71 10.72
C HIS A 487 4.09 29.60 9.74
N GLN A 488 4.89 30.66 9.68
CA GLN A 488 6.15 30.70 8.97
C GLN A 488 7.27 31.06 9.95
N LEU A 489 8.23 30.16 10.11
CA LEU A 489 9.47 30.42 10.83
C LEU A 489 10.54 30.83 9.81
N THR A 490 11.18 31.97 10.04
CA THR A 490 12.31 32.45 9.26
C THR A 490 13.52 32.61 10.17
N VAL A 491 14.68 32.13 9.74
CA VAL A 491 15.93 32.25 10.49
C VAL A 491 16.95 32.90 9.58
N SER A 492 17.54 34.00 10.04
CA SER A 492 18.52 34.78 9.27
C SER A 492 19.83 34.86 10.03
N SER A 493 20.97 34.82 9.35
CA SER A 493 22.30 35.04 9.92
C SER A 493 22.69 36.53 9.84
N VAL A 494 23.61 36.95 10.72
CA VAL A 494 24.30 38.26 10.65
C VAL A 494 25.02 38.49 9.32
N HIS A 495 25.36 37.42 8.59
CA HIS A 495 26.00 37.47 7.29
C HIS A 495 25.01 37.51 6.11
N GLY A 496 23.71 37.74 6.37
CA GLY A 496 22.69 37.92 5.33
C GLY A 496 22.11 36.62 4.76
N MET A 497 22.46 35.47 5.32
CA MET A 497 21.93 34.16 4.94
C MET A 497 20.56 33.95 5.59
N SER A 498 19.62 33.26 4.95
CA SER A 498 18.32 32.96 5.58
C SER A 498 17.71 31.65 5.12
N GLY A 499 17.00 30.98 6.02
CA GLY A 499 16.12 29.85 5.74
C GLY A 499 14.72 30.12 6.27
N HIS A 500 13.71 29.50 5.66
CA HIS A 500 12.34 29.58 6.15
C HIS A 500 11.63 28.23 6.05
N VAL A 501 10.71 27.99 6.97
CA VAL A 501 9.79 26.85 6.94
C VAL A 501 8.37 27.31 7.24
N SER A 502 7.40 26.78 6.50
CA SER A 502 5.98 26.93 6.81
C SER A 502 5.46 25.66 7.46
N PHE A 503 4.66 25.78 8.51
CA PHE A 503 4.08 24.65 9.24
C PHE A 503 2.69 25.02 9.75
N GLU A 504 1.87 24.02 10.03
CA GLU A 504 0.52 24.20 10.60
C GLU A 504 0.52 23.69 12.04
N VAL A 505 0.10 24.52 12.99
CA VAL A 505 -0.17 24.09 14.36
C VAL A 505 -1.62 23.63 14.43
N ILE A 506 -1.80 22.37 14.77
CA ILE A 506 -3.11 21.78 15.05
C ILE A 506 -3.22 21.51 16.56
N VAL A 507 -4.43 21.64 17.08
CA VAL A 507 -4.73 21.33 18.49
C VAL A 507 -5.58 20.09 18.52
N GLU A 508 -5.30 19.23 19.50
CA GLU A 508 -6.10 18.05 19.79
C GLU A 508 -7.48 18.40 20.37
#